data_AF-A0A2N1XXM3-F1
#
_entry.id   AF-A0A2N1XXM3-F1
#
_cell.length_a   1.000
_cell.length_b   1.000
_cell.length_c   1.000
_cell.angle_alpha   90.00
_cell.angle_beta   90.00
_cell.angle_gamma   90.00
#
_symmetry.space_group_name_H-M   'P 1'
#
loop_
_entity.id
_entity.type
_entity.pdbx_description
1 polymer ?
#
loop_
_entity_poly.entity_id
_entity_poly.type
_entity_poly.pdbx_seq_one_letter_code
_entity_poly.pdbx_strand_id
1 'polypeptide(L)'
;MNMTKTLLISAMLGLLSGCVQLASHPMDMIVAIHNAKTKTDHEALAVHYEQIAHEMKAKSDDHKKQLGEYRAILSKADEQYAQFEAHCLQLIKIYAQAEQENLGMARLHRQIASGLLN
;
A
#
# COMPACT_ATOMS: atom_id res chain seq x y z
N MET A 1 50.58 4.19 -4.27
CA MET A 1 49.14 4.49 -4.17
C MET A 1 48.48 3.26 -3.55
N ASN A 2 48.05 3.39 -2.30
CA ASN A 2 48.05 2.29 -1.33
C ASN A 2 46.84 1.35 -1.50
N MET A 3 47.10 0.05 -1.52
CA MET A 3 46.16 -1.07 -1.67
C MET A 3 45.03 -1.10 -0.60
N THR A 4 45.18 -0.31 0.45
CA THR A 4 44.16 -0.07 1.48
C THR A 4 43.03 0.88 1.04
N LYS A 5 43.26 1.75 0.04
CA LYS A 5 42.22 2.66 -0.49
C LYS A 5 41.24 1.96 -1.45
N THR A 6 41.69 0.91 -2.15
CA THR A 6 40.83 0.13 -3.05
C THR A 6 39.86 -0.78 -2.30
N LEU A 7 40.22 -1.22 -1.08
CA LEU A 7 39.35 -2.09 -0.27
C LEU A 7 38.14 -1.34 0.31
N LEU A 8 38.28 -0.04 0.59
CA LEU A 8 37.20 0.79 1.14
C LEU A 8 36.12 1.15 0.10
N ILE A 9 36.45 1.12 -1.19
CA ILE A 9 35.50 1.45 -2.26
C ILE A 9 34.60 0.25 -2.58
N SER A 10 35.07 -0.98 -2.37
CA SER A 10 34.30 -2.21 -2.65
C SER A 10 33.18 -2.48 -1.64
N ALA A 11 33.19 -1.87 -0.45
CA ALA A 11 32.18 -2.12 0.59
C ALA A 11 30.87 -1.34 0.38
N MET A 12 30.83 -0.37 -0.54
CA MET A 12 29.63 0.44 -0.79
C MET A 12 28.70 -0.14 -1.87
N LEU A 13 29.11 -1.20 -2.58
CA LEU A 13 28.35 -1.77 -3.70
C LEU A 13 27.36 -2.88 -3.28
N GLY A 14 27.19 -3.12 -1.98
CA GLY A 14 26.36 -4.23 -1.46
C GLY A 14 24.92 -3.87 -1.05
N LEU A 15 24.49 -2.62 -1.19
CA LEU A 15 23.19 -2.15 -0.66
C LEU A 15 22.15 -1.80 -1.75
N LEU A 16 22.34 -2.27 -2.98
CA LEU A 16 21.33 -2.22 -4.05
C LEU A 16 20.61 -3.57 -4.26
N SER A 17 20.42 -4.35 -3.20
CA SER A 17 19.24 -5.23 -3.12
C SER A 17 18.01 -4.36 -2.90
N GLY A 18 17.75 -3.45 -3.84
CA GLY A 18 16.51 -2.69 -3.89
C GLY A 18 15.39 -3.72 -3.88
N CYS A 19 14.43 -3.52 -2.97
CA CYS A 19 13.19 -4.29 -2.96
C CYS A 19 12.76 -4.46 -4.41
N VAL A 20 12.74 -5.70 -4.90
CA VAL A 20 11.87 -6.01 -6.02
C VAL A 20 10.51 -5.70 -5.44
N GLN A 21 10.05 -4.46 -5.64
CA GLN A 21 8.66 -4.14 -5.58
C GLN A 21 8.10 -5.17 -6.56
N LEU A 22 7.50 -6.22 -6.02
CA LEU A 22 6.51 -7.01 -6.75
C LEU A 22 5.39 -6.01 -7.02
N ALA A 23 5.66 -5.06 -7.91
CA ALA A 23 4.65 -4.37 -8.66
C ALA A 23 4.04 -5.52 -9.45
N SER A 24 3.06 -6.16 -8.81
CA SER A 24 2.11 -7.03 -9.45
C SER A 24 1.82 -6.38 -10.80
N HIS A 25 2.11 -7.09 -11.89
CA HIS A 25 1.62 -6.65 -13.19
C HIS A 25 0.14 -6.27 -13.00
N PRO A 26 -0.31 -5.10 -13.49
CA PRO A 26 -1.67 -4.65 -13.25
C PRO A 26 -2.62 -5.78 -13.63
N MET A 27 -3.29 -6.32 -12.62
CA MET A 27 -4.21 -7.43 -12.80
C MET A 27 -5.55 -6.82 -13.18
N ASP A 28 -6.09 -7.23 -14.32
CA ASP A 28 -7.48 -6.92 -14.62
C ASP A 28 -8.36 -7.71 -13.64
N MET A 29 -8.84 -7.03 -12.61
CA MET A 29 -9.60 -7.66 -11.53
C MET A 29 -10.92 -8.26 -12.02
N ILE A 30 -11.53 -7.68 -13.06
CA ILE A 30 -12.78 -8.24 -13.62
C ILE A 30 -12.49 -9.60 -14.23
N VAL A 31 -11.43 -9.68 -15.04
CA VAL A 31 -11.01 -10.94 -15.68
C VAL A 31 -10.53 -11.95 -14.62
N ALA A 32 -9.75 -11.51 -13.64
CA ALA A 32 -9.20 -12.39 -12.61
C ALA A 32 -10.28 -13.00 -11.70
N ILE A 33 -11.26 -12.21 -11.26
CA ILE A 33 -12.40 -12.70 -10.47
C ILE A 33 -13.24 -13.67 -11.29
N HIS A 34 -13.53 -13.36 -12.55
CA HIS A 34 -14.33 -14.22 -13.43
C HIS A 34 -13.67 -15.60 -13.65
N ASN A 35 -12.34 -15.61 -13.80
CA ASN A 35 -11.58 -16.80 -14.13
C ASN A 35 -11.13 -17.62 -12.92
N ALA A 36 -11.25 -17.12 -11.70
CA ALA A 36 -10.91 -17.90 -10.50
C ALA A 36 -11.88 -19.08 -10.33
N LYS A 37 -11.33 -20.30 -10.31
CA LYS A 37 -12.10 -21.56 -10.13
C LYS A 37 -11.52 -22.46 -9.06
N THR A 38 -10.22 -22.38 -8.83
CA THR A 38 -9.50 -23.25 -7.91
C THR A 38 -9.24 -22.56 -6.59
N LYS A 39 -8.92 -23.36 -5.57
CA LYS A 39 -8.43 -22.86 -4.28
C LYS A 39 -7.27 -21.88 -4.47
N THR A 40 -6.30 -22.23 -5.31
CA THR A 40 -5.11 -21.42 -5.59
C THR A 40 -5.45 -20.09 -6.26
N ASP A 41 -6.43 -20.07 -7.18
CA ASP A 41 -6.86 -18.82 -7.82
C ASP A 41 -7.44 -17.84 -6.79
N HIS A 42 -8.28 -18.35 -5.89
CA HIS A 42 -8.85 -17.53 -4.82
C HIS A 42 -7.80 -17.11 -3.79
N GLU A 43 -6.80 -17.95 -3.48
CA GLU A 43 -5.67 -17.53 -2.65
C GLU A 43 -4.86 -16.40 -3.30
N ALA A 44 -4.64 -16.44 -4.62
CA ALA A 44 -3.96 -15.38 -5.35
C ALA A 44 -4.74 -14.06 -5.32
N LEU A 45 -6.06 -14.10 -5.52
CA LEU A 45 -6.93 -12.93 -5.38
C LEU A 45 -6.89 -12.36 -3.96
N ALA A 46 -6.89 -13.23 -2.94
CA ALA A 46 -6.81 -12.77 -1.56
C ALA A 46 -5.51 -12.01 -1.26
N VAL A 47 -4.37 -12.56 -1.71
CA VAL A 47 -3.07 -11.90 -1.55
C VAL A 47 -3.02 -10.56 -2.28
N HIS A 48 -3.59 -10.47 -3.48
CA HIS A 48 -3.65 -9.22 -4.23
C HIS A 48 -4.46 -8.14 -3.50
N TYR A 49 -5.63 -8.51 -2.97
CA TYR A 49 -6.44 -7.60 -2.18
C TYR A 49 -5.75 -7.18 -0.86
N GLU A 50 -5.02 -8.08 -0.20
CA GLU A 50 -4.19 -7.73 0.97
C GLU A 50 -3.11 -6.71 0.62
N GLN A 51 -2.45 -6.87 -0.53
CA GLN A 51 -1.45 -5.90 -1.02
C GLN A 51 -2.07 -4.53 -1.25
N ILE A 52 -3.21 -4.45 -1.94
CA ILE A 52 -3.92 -3.17 -2.12
C ILE A 52 -4.31 -2.57 -0.77
N ALA A 53 -4.81 -3.38 0.18
CA ALA A 53 -5.14 -2.88 1.51
C ALA A 53 -3.94 -2.25 2.22
N HIS A 54 -2.76 -2.89 2.15
CA HIS A 54 -1.53 -2.34 2.69
C HIS A 54 -1.12 -1.03 2.02
N GLU A 55 -1.28 -0.92 0.70
CA GLU A 55 -1.05 0.33 -0.02
C GLU A 55 -2.02 1.44 0.40
N MET A 56 -3.30 1.12 0.60
CA MET A 56 -4.31 2.08 1.06
C MET A 56 -3.99 2.56 2.48
N LYS A 57 -3.60 1.63 3.35
CA LYS A 57 -3.13 1.96 4.70
C LYS A 57 -1.96 2.94 4.66
N ALA A 58 -0.95 2.65 3.85
CA ALA A 58 0.23 3.51 3.71
C ALA A 58 -0.16 4.93 3.26
N LYS A 59 -1.03 5.05 2.25
CA LYS A 59 -1.54 6.36 1.78
C LYS A 59 -2.34 7.10 2.85
N SER A 60 -3.17 6.40 3.63
CA SER A 60 -3.89 7.00 4.76
C SER A 60 -2.92 7.55 5.81
N ASP A 61 -1.88 6.79 6.15
CA ASP A 61 -0.89 7.19 7.14
C ASP A 61 -0.01 8.36 6.66
N ASP A 62 0.35 8.40 5.38
CA ASP A 62 1.06 9.53 4.76
C ASP A 62 0.24 10.83 4.88
N HIS A 63 -1.06 10.80 4.59
CA HIS A 63 -1.91 11.98 4.75
C HIS A 63 -2.14 12.39 6.21
N LYS A 64 -2.18 11.43 7.15
CA LYS A 64 -2.19 11.75 8.60
C LYS A 64 -0.93 12.50 9.00
N LYS A 65 0.24 12.05 8.51
CA LYS A 65 1.53 12.69 8.76
C LYS A 65 1.55 14.11 8.19
N GLN A 66 1.19 14.29 6.92
CA GLN A 66 1.13 15.60 6.27
C GLN A 66 0.20 16.57 7.00
N LEU A 67 -0.98 16.11 7.40
CA LEU A 67 -1.93 16.92 8.17
C LEU A 67 -1.35 17.31 9.54
N GLY A 68 -0.62 16.41 10.19
CA GLY A 68 0.07 16.69 11.46
C GLY A 68 1.16 17.76 11.32
N GLU A 69 2.01 17.65 10.29
CA GLU A 69 3.06 18.64 9.98
C GLU A 69 2.45 20.02 9.70
N TYR A 70 1.39 20.05 8.90
CA TYR A 70 0.73 21.28 8.50
C TYR A 70 -0.01 21.97 9.66
N ARG A 71 -0.65 21.19 10.53
CA ARG A 71 -1.25 21.64 11.81
C ARG A 71 -0.23 22.25 12.77
N ALA A 72 1.02 21.83 12.71
CA ALA A 72 2.07 22.34 13.59
C ALA A 72 2.65 23.69 13.11
N ILE A 73 2.52 24.01 11.82
CA ILE A 73 3.22 25.15 11.19
C ILE A 73 2.29 26.34 10.92
N LEU A 74 1.00 26.10 10.65
CA LEU A 74 0.11 27.15 10.14
C LEU A 74 -0.99 27.55 11.13
N SER A 75 -1.37 28.83 11.05
CA SER A 75 -2.49 29.36 11.82
C SER A 75 -3.82 28.87 11.24
N LYS A 76 -4.72 28.40 12.10
CA LYS A 76 -6.08 27.95 11.71
C LYS A 76 -6.94 29.03 11.04
N ALA A 77 -6.54 30.30 11.11
CA ALA A 77 -7.24 31.41 10.47
C ALA A 77 -6.94 31.55 8.97
N ASP A 78 -6.01 30.75 8.42
CA ASP A 78 -5.68 30.76 7.01
C ASP A 78 -6.69 29.93 6.19
N GLU A 79 -7.24 30.52 5.13
CA GLU A 79 -8.19 29.84 4.23
C GLU A 79 -7.53 28.66 3.50
N GLN A 80 -6.26 28.80 3.11
CA GLN A 80 -5.50 27.70 2.51
C GLN A 80 -5.36 26.54 3.49
N TYR A 81 -5.30 26.84 4.79
CA TYR A 81 -5.24 25.82 5.81
C TYR A 81 -6.54 25.02 5.92
N ALA A 82 -7.68 25.70 5.91
CA ALA A 82 -8.98 25.03 5.96
C ALA A 82 -9.20 24.11 4.74
N GLN A 83 -8.80 24.56 3.54
CA GLN A 83 -8.92 23.77 2.31
C GLN A 83 -8.01 22.53 2.34
N PHE A 84 -6.74 22.69 2.73
CA PHE A 84 -5.80 21.58 2.83
C PHE A 84 -6.19 20.57 3.91
N GLU A 85 -6.67 21.04 5.07
CA GLU A 85 -7.16 20.18 6.14
C GLU A 85 -8.35 19.33 5.66
N ALA A 86 -9.34 19.96 5.03
CA ALA A 86 -10.50 19.24 4.47
C ALA A 86 -10.07 18.18 3.44
N HIS A 87 -9.15 18.53 2.55
CA HIS A 87 -8.61 17.62 1.55
C HIS A 87 -7.92 16.41 2.18
N CYS A 88 -7.00 16.63 3.13
CA CYS A 88 -6.30 15.54 3.81
C CYS A 88 -7.27 14.64 4.58
N LEU A 89 -8.22 15.21 5.31
CA LEU A 89 -9.23 14.44 6.05
C LEU A 89 -10.07 13.56 5.11
N GLN A 90 -10.44 14.08 3.93
CA GLN A 90 -11.16 13.31 2.93
C GLN A 90 -10.32 12.13 2.40
N LEU A 91 -9.05 12.36 2.06
CA LEU A 91 -8.17 11.28 1.58
C LEU A 91 -7.89 10.23 2.65
N ILE A 92 -7.67 10.64 3.92
CA ILE A 92 -7.53 9.72 5.05
C ILE A 92 -8.75 8.79 5.14
N LYS A 93 -9.97 9.36 5.03
CA LYS A 93 -11.22 8.60 5.07
C LYS A 93 -11.35 7.65 3.89
N ILE A 94 -11.12 8.13 2.67
CA ILE A 94 -11.24 7.33 1.45
C ILE A 94 -10.28 6.14 1.49
N TYR A 95 -9.02 6.37 1.86
CA TYR A 95 -8.05 5.30 1.93
C TYR A 95 -8.31 4.32 3.08
N ALA A 96 -8.78 4.78 4.23
CA ALA A 96 -9.19 3.88 5.32
C ALA A 96 -10.38 3.00 4.93
N GLN A 97 -11.36 3.55 4.21
CA GLN A 97 -12.48 2.78 3.68
C GLN A 97 -12.00 1.75 2.64
N ALA A 98 -11.15 2.17 1.71
CA ALA A 98 -10.60 1.28 0.70
C ALA A 98 -9.76 0.15 1.34
N GLU A 99 -8.96 0.43 2.37
CA GLU A 99 -8.26 -0.61 3.14
C GLU A 99 -9.25 -1.66 3.67
N GLN A 100 -10.32 -1.24 4.32
CA GLN A 100 -11.32 -2.14 4.89
C GLN A 100 -12.04 -2.97 3.81
N GLU A 101 -12.43 -2.36 2.70
CA GLU A 101 -13.09 -3.04 1.59
C GLU A 101 -12.17 -4.11 0.97
N ASN A 102 -10.89 -3.78 0.75
CA ASN A 102 -9.91 -4.72 0.21
C ASN A 102 -9.62 -5.86 1.20
N LEU A 103 -9.50 -5.60 2.51
CA LEU A 103 -9.39 -6.66 3.52
C LEU A 103 -10.64 -7.55 3.58
N GLY A 104 -11.83 -6.97 3.34
CA GLY A 104 -13.08 -7.72 3.21
C GLY A 104 -13.04 -8.70 2.03
N MET A 105 -12.62 -8.22 0.86
CA MET A 105 -12.48 -9.04 -0.34
C MET A 105 -11.42 -10.14 -0.17
N ALA A 106 -10.29 -9.81 0.45
CA ALA A 106 -9.26 -10.81 0.76
C ALA A 106 -9.80 -11.93 1.65
N ARG A 107 -10.52 -11.58 2.71
CA ARG A 107 -11.16 -12.54 3.62
C ARG A 107 -12.17 -13.42 2.89
N LEU A 108 -13.02 -12.82 2.05
CA LEU A 108 -14.00 -13.55 1.25
C LEU A 108 -13.32 -14.61 0.38
N HIS A 109 -12.26 -14.23 -0.35
CA HIS A 109 -11.54 -15.17 -1.20
C HIS A 109 -10.81 -16.26 -0.41
N ARG A 110 -10.24 -15.96 0.77
CA ARG A 110 -9.70 -17.00 1.67
C ARG A 110 -10.77 -17.99 2.14
N GLN A 111 -11.97 -17.50 2.45
CA GLN A 111 -13.08 -18.36 2.84
C GLN A 111 -13.50 -19.30 1.71
N ILE A 112 -13.62 -18.79 0.48
CA ILE A 112 -13.89 -19.64 -0.71
C ILE A 112 -12.77 -20.67 -0.90
N ALA A 113 -11.50 -20.25 -0.83
CA ALA A 113 -10.34 -21.14 -0.94
C ALA A 113 -10.34 -22.26 0.12
N SER A 114 -10.78 -21.95 1.34
CA SER A 114 -10.91 -22.94 2.43
C SER A 114 -12.16 -23.82 2.33
N GLY A 115 -13.06 -23.56 1.38
CA GLY A 115 -14.34 -24.26 1.26
C GLY A 115 -15.38 -23.87 2.30
N LEU A 116 -15.19 -22.75 3.01
CA LEU A 116 -16.14 -22.24 4.02
C LEU A 116 -17.33 -21.49 3.41
N LEU A 117 -17.34 -21.28 2.09
CA LEU A 117 -18.39 -20.60 1.34
C LEU A 117 -18.86 -21.41 0.12
N ASN A 118 -18.48 -22.69 0.04
CA ASN A 118 -18.86 -23.59 -1.05
C ASN A 118 -20.07 -24.45 -0.66
#